data_AF-A0A9D7ENU5-F1
#
_entry.id   AF-A0A9D7ENU5-F1
#
_cell.length_a   1.000
_cell.length_b   1.000
_cell.length_c   1.000
_cell.angle_alpha   90.00
_cell.angle_beta   90.00
_cell.angle_gamma   90.00
#
_symmetry.space_group_name_H-M   'P 1'
#
loop_
_entity.id
_entity.type
_entity.pdbx_description
1 polymer ?
#
loop_
_entity_poly.entity_id
_entity_poly.type
_entity_poly.pdbx_seq_one_letter_code
_entity_poly.pdbx_strand_id
1 'polypeptide(L)'
;MLEQVQVAVDKSLMNFCDHFWRTSGRRRIKDPEYLAMACRRFYGIKGHLTLKGFKRLLLGTMGVTAIVPYPQTLDPEACSTKKVTKSSSLFALTTEEVQLFTLAHELREILGACFKDIHPKLVDAREEDLEAQADAFAATIIYGDDAFGLNVFEHGLDPIRLGKMYNRSYRTALTRIIRNLAKLPRRFTFWGAIYEIRKDVPEGFLRSGGAFRNPKFDHKSRGMMPNALFAKRGQLVPIKNHLKRCLTQNRSLYIETLTGLDYWEKYPLSVVIRPHLSAKGIDRLIVIAILKEDNSALRQQILRCRPMTIEKWDQTI
;
A
#
# COMPACT_ATOMS: atom_id res chain seq x y z
N MET A 1 1.05 22.90 2.67
CA MET A 1 2.43 23.13 2.19
C MET A 1 3.00 21.82 1.68
N LEU A 2 3.54 21.85 0.47
CA LEU A 2 3.96 20.70 -0.33
C LEU A 2 5.46 20.45 -0.02
N GLU A 3 6.03 19.26 -0.24
CA GLU A 3 7.49 19.13 -0.32
C GLU A 3 7.78 18.44 -1.66
N GLN A 4 8.85 18.84 -2.33
CA GLN A 4 9.32 18.21 -3.56
C GLN A 4 10.73 17.66 -3.31
N VAL A 5 10.98 16.43 -3.74
CA VAL A 5 12.32 15.86 -3.65
C VAL A 5 13.08 16.26 -4.91
N GLN A 6 13.94 17.28 -4.83
CA GLN A 6 14.84 17.62 -5.92
C GLN A 6 16.10 16.77 -5.81
N VAL A 7 16.21 15.75 -6.66
CA VAL A 7 17.34 14.81 -6.61
C VAL A 7 18.33 15.14 -7.72
N ALA A 8 19.47 15.73 -7.36
CA ALA A 8 20.66 15.47 -8.16
C ALA A 8 21.11 14.06 -7.79
N VAL A 9 21.11 13.16 -8.78
CA VAL A 9 21.52 11.77 -8.58
C VAL A 9 23.04 11.74 -8.64
N ASP A 10 23.68 11.48 -7.50
CA ASP A 10 25.13 11.23 -7.45
C ASP A 10 25.48 9.82 -7.96
N LYS A 11 26.78 9.57 -8.16
CA LYS A 11 27.36 8.29 -8.60
C LYS A 11 26.92 7.10 -7.74
N SER A 12 26.57 7.28 -6.47
CA SER A 12 26.17 6.17 -5.59
C SER A 12 24.91 5.43 -6.08
N LEU A 13 23.84 6.15 -6.43
CA LEU A 13 22.62 5.54 -6.99
C LEU A 13 22.87 4.93 -8.37
N MET A 14 23.70 5.57 -9.18
CA MET A 14 24.11 5.04 -10.49
C MET A 14 24.92 3.75 -10.34
N ASN A 15 25.83 3.68 -9.37
CA ASN A 15 26.62 2.49 -9.03
C ASN A 15 25.72 1.34 -8.57
N PHE A 16 24.70 1.63 -7.73
CA PHE A 16 23.71 0.62 -7.38
C PHE A 16 22.97 0.10 -8.60
N CYS A 17 22.50 0.98 -9.49
CA CYS A 17 21.76 0.58 -10.68
C CYS A 17 22.62 -0.27 -11.63
N ASP A 18 23.86 0.13 -11.90
CA ASP A 18 24.80 -0.64 -12.73
C ASP A 18 25.15 -1.99 -12.07
N HIS A 19 25.44 -2.00 -10.77
CA HIS A 19 25.69 -3.24 -10.02
C HIS A 19 24.48 -4.19 -10.08
N PHE A 20 23.27 -3.68 -9.84
CA PHE A 20 22.05 -4.45 -9.91
C PHE A 20 21.80 -5.02 -11.30
N TRP A 21 22.03 -4.21 -12.35
CA TRP A 21 21.90 -4.65 -13.73
C TRP A 21 22.83 -5.82 -14.04
N ARG A 22 24.12 -5.69 -13.69
CA ARG A 22 25.14 -6.73 -13.95
C ARG A 22 24.89 -8.02 -13.20
N THR A 23 24.39 -7.94 -11.97
CA THR A 23 24.22 -9.14 -11.11
C THR A 23 22.87 -9.83 -11.27
N SER A 24 21.81 -9.09 -11.58
CA SER A 24 20.42 -9.61 -11.53
C SER A 24 19.73 -9.62 -12.89
N GLY A 25 20.26 -8.89 -13.87
CA GLY A 25 19.77 -8.84 -15.25
C GLY A 25 18.45 -8.09 -15.45
N ARG A 26 18.11 -7.84 -16.73
CA ARG A 26 16.98 -7.01 -17.17
C ARG A 26 15.62 -7.42 -16.59
N ARG A 27 15.36 -8.74 -16.46
CA ARG A 27 14.05 -9.26 -16.02
C ARG A 27 13.70 -8.85 -14.59
N ARG A 28 14.71 -8.70 -13.72
CA ARG A 28 14.49 -8.45 -12.28
C ARG A 28 14.29 -6.97 -11.93
N ILE A 29 14.54 -6.05 -12.86
CA ILE A 29 14.29 -4.60 -12.65
C ILE A 29 12.79 -4.30 -12.58
N LYS A 30 12.00 -5.08 -13.31
CA LYS A 30 10.54 -4.98 -13.30
C LYS A 30 9.91 -5.61 -12.06
N ASP A 31 10.69 -6.27 -11.22
CA ASP A 31 10.25 -6.80 -9.92
C ASP A 31 10.58 -5.77 -8.82
N PRO A 32 9.60 -4.96 -8.37
CA PRO A 32 9.84 -3.91 -7.40
C PRO A 32 10.25 -4.45 -6.03
N GLU A 33 9.85 -5.67 -5.66
CA GLU A 33 10.23 -6.26 -4.37
C GLU A 33 11.67 -6.73 -4.38
N TYR A 34 12.06 -7.43 -5.46
CA TYR A 34 13.43 -7.87 -5.62
C TYR A 34 14.39 -6.68 -5.70
N LEU A 35 14.01 -5.61 -6.42
CA LEU A 35 14.79 -4.37 -6.47
C LEU A 35 14.90 -3.71 -5.09
N ALA A 36 13.81 -3.63 -4.33
CA ALA A 36 13.84 -3.11 -2.96
C ALA A 36 14.76 -3.93 -2.05
N MET A 37 14.71 -5.26 -2.13
CA MET A 37 15.57 -6.15 -1.33
C MET A 37 17.04 -6.08 -1.73
N ALA A 38 17.34 -5.92 -3.02
CA ALA A 38 18.71 -5.66 -3.46
C ALA A 38 19.21 -4.29 -2.99
N CYS A 39 18.37 -3.25 -3.05
CA CYS A 39 18.67 -1.93 -2.52
C CYS A 39 18.99 -2.00 -1.01
N ARG A 40 18.15 -2.71 -0.25
CA ARG A 40 18.40 -2.96 1.18
C ARG A 40 19.74 -3.64 1.43
N ARG A 41 20.09 -4.67 0.65
CA ARG A 41 21.37 -5.37 0.79
C ARG A 41 22.56 -4.49 0.44
N PHE A 42 22.48 -3.78 -0.69
CA PHE A 42 23.55 -2.91 -1.18
C PHE A 42 23.88 -1.79 -0.19
N TYR A 43 22.85 -1.17 0.40
CA TYR A 43 23.00 -0.08 1.36
C TYR A 43 23.01 -0.52 2.83
N GLY A 44 23.10 -1.83 3.12
CA GLY A 44 23.21 -2.35 4.49
C GLY A 44 21.99 -2.07 5.38
N ILE A 45 20.79 -1.93 4.80
CA ILE A 45 19.55 -1.63 5.53
C ILE A 45 19.08 -2.86 6.31
N LYS A 46 19.31 -2.84 7.62
CA LYS A 46 18.82 -3.87 8.56
C LYS A 46 17.52 -3.42 9.24
N GLY A 47 16.56 -4.34 9.39
CA GLY A 47 15.29 -4.08 10.07
C GLY A 47 14.38 -3.05 9.38
N HIS A 48 13.43 -2.48 10.13
CA HIS A 48 12.46 -1.52 9.60
C HIS A 48 13.05 -0.10 9.52
N LEU A 49 12.76 0.61 8.43
CA LEU A 49 13.23 1.98 8.22
C LEU A 49 12.34 2.99 8.93
N THR A 50 12.90 3.88 9.75
CA THR A 50 12.21 5.09 10.24
C THR A 50 12.37 6.23 9.25
N LEU A 51 11.51 7.26 9.31
CA LEU A 51 11.66 8.46 8.47
C LEU A 51 13.04 9.11 8.62
N LYS A 52 13.48 9.33 9.87
CA LYS A 52 14.80 9.91 10.17
C LYS A 52 15.94 9.04 9.63
N GLY A 53 15.87 7.73 9.82
CA GLY A 53 16.86 6.78 9.31
C GLY A 53 16.93 6.79 7.79
N PHE A 54 15.77 6.82 7.13
CA PHE A 54 15.71 6.83 5.68
C PHE A 54 16.19 8.16 5.06
N LYS A 55 15.82 9.30 5.64
CA LYS A 55 16.37 10.62 5.22
C LYS A 55 17.90 10.64 5.32
N ARG A 56 18.46 10.13 6.42
CA ARG A 56 19.93 10.02 6.59
C ARG A 56 20.57 9.14 5.52
N LEU A 57 19.93 8.01 5.20
CA LEU A 57 20.43 7.08 4.19
C LEU A 57 20.40 7.69 2.78
N LEU A 58 19.28 8.36 2.44
CA LEU A 58 19.12 9.05 1.16
C LEU A 58 20.22 10.11 0.96
N LEU A 59 20.35 11.01 1.94
CA LEU A 59 21.27 12.15 1.88
C LEU A 59 22.75 11.74 2.01
N GLY A 60 23.04 10.77 2.88
CA GLY A 60 24.43 10.42 3.23
C GLY A 60 25.02 9.30 2.37
N THR A 61 24.22 8.30 1.98
CA THR A 61 24.75 7.06 1.39
C THR A 61 24.26 6.85 -0.03
N MET A 62 22.99 7.12 -0.31
CA MET A 62 22.42 6.96 -1.66
C MET A 62 22.77 8.15 -2.57
N GLY A 63 23.31 9.25 -2.03
CA GLY A 63 23.72 10.39 -2.84
C GLY A 63 22.53 11.18 -3.40
N VAL A 64 21.42 11.21 -2.67
CA VAL A 64 20.31 12.14 -2.91
C VAL A 64 20.73 13.48 -2.33
N THR A 65 20.97 14.48 -3.15
CA THR A 65 21.62 15.73 -2.69
C THR A 65 20.72 16.65 -1.86
N ALA A 66 19.40 16.59 -2.04
CA ALA A 66 18.47 17.44 -1.29
C ALA A 66 17.08 16.82 -1.19
N ILE A 67 16.39 17.17 -0.10
CA ILE A 67 14.95 16.94 0.09
C ILE A 67 14.39 18.32 0.44
N VAL A 68 13.73 19.00 -0.50
CA VAL A 68 13.40 20.43 -0.36
C VAL A 68 11.93 20.63 0.01
N PRO A 69 11.63 21.35 1.11
CA PRO A 69 10.26 21.72 1.43
C PRO A 69 9.77 22.92 0.59
N TYR A 70 8.51 22.89 0.14
CA TYR A 70 7.85 23.94 -0.65
C TYR A 70 6.88 24.72 0.28
N PRO A 71 6.72 26.07 0.17
CA PRO A 71 6.94 26.93 -0.99
C PRO A 71 8.03 27.98 -0.71
N GLN A 72 9.23 27.79 -1.22
CA GLN A 72 10.09 28.95 -1.50
C GLN A 72 10.29 28.98 -3.00
N THR A 73 10.03 30.15 -3.58
CA THR A 73 10.21 30.48 -4.99
C THR A 73 11.59 30.01 -5.45
N LEU A 74 11.62 28.93 -6.22
CA LEU A 74 12.79 28.54 -6.99
C LEU A 74 12.77 29.34 -8.28
N ASP A 75 13.86 30.05 -8.52
CA ASP A 75 14.19 30.69 -9.79
C ASP A 75 14.07 29.66 -10.93
N PRO A 76 13.20 29.88 -11.94
CA PRO A 76 13.01 28.95 -13.05
C PRO A 76 14.30 28.54 -13.77
N GLU A 77 15.32 29.40 -13.76
CA GLU A 77 16.60 29.14 -14.43
C GLU A 77 17.44 28.05 -13.76
N ALA A 78 17.32 27.87 -12.43
CA ALA A 78 18.04 26.84 -11.68
C ALA A 78 17.50 25.41 -11.91
N CYS A 79 16.31 25.28 -12.50
CA CYS A 79 15.64 24.00 -12.76
C CYS A 79 15.97 23.40 -14.14
N SER A 80 16.70 24.10 -15.00
CA SER A 80 16.95 23.67 -16.39
C SER A 80 18.04 22.59 -16.55
N THR A 81 18.89 22.39 -15.52
CA THR A 81 20.06 21.50 -15.61
C THR A 81 20.02 20.26 -14.71
N LYS A 82 18.98 20.10 -13.87
CA LYS A 82 18.86 18.98 -12.93
C LYS A 82 17.49 18.32 -13.05
N LYS A 83 17.46 17.01 -13.31
CA LYS A 83 16.24 16.20 -13.54
C LYS A 83 15.33 16.27 -12.31
N VAL A 84 14.23 16.99 -12.43
CA VAL A 84 13.20 17.11 -11.38
C VAL A 84 12.06 16.15 -11.69
N THR A 85 11.84 15.14 -10.85
CA THR A 85 10.61 14.34 -10.89
C THR A 85 9.50 15.16 -10.24
N LYS A 86 8.41 15.42 -10.97
CA LYS A 86 7.27 16.21 -10.48
C LYS A 86 6.24 15.26 -9.85
N SER A 87 6.13 15.28 -8.53
CA SER A 87 5.05 14.62 -7.79
C SER A 87 4.39 15.59 -6.81
N SER A 88 3.07 15.49 -6.68
CA SER A 88 2.22 16.52 -6.06
C SER A 88 1.73 16.16 -4.65
N SER A 89 1.99 17.09 -3.73
CA SER A 89 1.18 17.48 -2.56
C SER A 89 1.14 16.65 -1.25
N LEU A 90 1.54 17.33 -0.15
CA LEU A 90 1.17 17.14 1.28
C LEU A 90 2.24 16.67 2.28
N PHE A 91 3.54 16.74 2.02
CA PHE A 91 4.53 16.31 3.01
C PHE A 91 4.46 17.04 4.37
N ALA A 92 4.33 18.38 4.41
CA ALA A 92 4.35 19.14 5.67
C ALA A 92 3.09 18.95 6.55
N LEU A 93 2.01 18.38 6.00
CA LEU A 93 0.74 18.16 6.70
C LEU A 93 0.43 16.67 6.91
N THR A 94 1.39 15.79 6.57
CA THR A 94 1.20 14.35 6.64
C THR A 94 2.05 13.74 7.74
N THR A 95 1.55 12.65 8.32
CA THR A 95 2.24 11.88 9.36
C THR A 95 3.59 11.37 8.86
N GLU A 96 4.56 11.15 9.76
CA GLU A 96 5.90 10.63 9.39
C GLU A 96 5.84 9.36 8.52
N GLU A 97 4.84 8.51 8.75
CA GLU A 97 4.61 7.29 7.98
C GLU A 97 4.31 7.55 6.51
N VAL A 98 3.52 8.58 6.22
CA VAL A 98 3.15 8.99 4.87
C VAL A 98 4.36 9.61 4.19
N GLN A 99 5.10 10.47 4.89
CA GLN A 99 6.34 11.04 4.37
C GLN A 99 7.36 9.95 4.03
N LEU A 100 7.54 8.95 4.91
CA LEU A 100 8.44 7.82 4.67
C LEU A 100 8.01 7.03 3.44
N PHE A 101 6.72 6.74 3.32
CA PHE A 101 6.18 6.04 2.16
C PHE A 101 6.39 6.82 0.87
N THR A 102 6.09 8.12 0.87
CA THR A 102 6.28 8.97 -0.30
C THR A 102 7.76 9.05 -0.68
N LEU A 103 8.69 9.27 0.26
CA LEU A 103 10.12 9.25 -0.06
C LEU A 103 10.56 7.92 -0.70
N ALA A 104 10.03 6.81 -0.22
CA ALA A 104 10.39 5.50 -0.75
C ALA A 104 9.77 5.24 -2.13
N HIS A 105 8.57 5.77 -2.38
CA HIS A 105 7.90 5.77 -3.68
C HIS A 105 8.71 6.58 -4.69
N GLU A 106 9.05 7.83 -4.36
CA GLU A 106 9.88 8.71 -5.19
C GLU A 106 11.26 8.09 -5.48
N LEU A 107 11.88 7.43 -4.49
CA LEU A 107 13.13 6.70 -4.71
C LEU A 107 12.99 5.66 -5.82
N ARG A 108 11.85 4.96 -5.94
CA ARG A 108 11.65 4.00 -7.03
C ARG A 108 11.59 4.69 -8.38
N GLU A 109 10.95 5.85 -8.48
CA GLU A 109 10.87 6.63 -9.72
C GLU A 109 12.25 7.11 -10.14
N ILE A 110 13.03 7.63 -9.20
CA ILE A 110 14.42 8.04 -9.41
C ILE A 110 15.26 6.87 -9.92
N LEU A 111 15.16 5.69 -9.27
CA LEU A 111 15.83 4.48 -9.75
C LEU A 111 15.41 4.12 -11.18
N GLY A 112 14.14 4.30 -11.52
CA GLY A 112 13.63 4.12 -12.89
C GLY A 112 14.33 5.03 -13.90
N ALA A 113 14.48 6.31 -13.58
CA ALA A 113 15.22 7.26 -14.40
C ALA A 113 16.71 6.90 -14.51
N CYS A 114 17.35 6.51 -13.41
CA CYS A 114 18.76 6.07 -13.41
C CYS A 114 18.98 4.86 -14.33
N PHE A 115 18.10 3.86 -14.25
CA PHE A 115 18.18 2.69 -15.12
C PHE A 115 18.03 3.06 -16.61
N LYS A 116 17.16 4.02 -16.96
CA LYS A 116 17.04 4.52 -18.34
C LYS A 116 18.31 5.21 -18.81
N ASP A 117 18.94 5.99 -17.95
CA ASP A 117 20.18 6.70 -18.28
C ASP A 117 21.33 5.74 -18.56
N ILE A 118 21.48 4.70 -17.74
CA ILE A 118 22.53 3.68 -17.92
C ILE A 118 22.18 2.73 -19.07
N HIS A 119 20.89 2.44 -19.26
CA HIS A 119 20.40 1.50 -20.27
C HIS A 119 19.22 2.06 -21.08
N PRO A 120 19.48 2.92 -22.08
CA PRO A 120 18.44 3.63 -22.85
C PRO A 120 17.43 2.73 -23.59
N LYS A 121 17.76 1.45 -23.81
CA LYS A 121 16.90 0.47 -24.48
C LYS A 121 15.88 -0.22 -23.55
N LEU A 122 15.75 0.22 -22.30
CA LEU A 122 14.71 -0.26 -21.39
C LEU A 122 13.34 0.22 -21.88
N VAL A 123 12.41 -0.72 -22.07
CA VAL A 123 11.03 -0.42 -22.49
C VAL A 123 10.21 -0.10 -21.25
N ASP A 124 9.52 1.03 -21.30
CA ASP A 124 8.65 1.51 -20.23
C ASP A 124 7.47 0.58 -19.96
N ALA A 125 7.11 0.49 -18.68
CA ALA A 125 5.81 -0.03 -18.28
C ALA A 125 4.74 1.04 -18.54
N ARG A 126 3.46 0.65 -18.56
CA ARG A 126 2.37 1.63 -18.62
C ARG A 126 2.38 2.49 -17.34
N GLU A 127 1.88 3.71 -17.41
CA GLU A 127 1.88 4.65 -16.27
C GLU A 127 1.20 4.07 -15.02
N GLU A 128 0.05 3.40 -15.19
CA GLU A 128 -0.65 2.69 -14.10
C GLU A 128 0.20 1.56 -13.48
N ASP A 129 1.07 0.91 -14.26
CA ASP A 129 1.98 -0.11 -13.77
C ASP A 129 3.16 0.50 -13.00
N LEU A 130 3.52 1.76 -13.27
CA LEU A 130 4.61 2.46 -12.59
C LEU A 130 4.20 2.84 -11.16
N GLU A 131 3.00 3.41 -10.96
CA GLU A 131 2.49 3.75 -9.62
C GLU A 131 2.41 2.50 -8.74
N ALA A 132 1.86 1.41 -9.25
CA ALA A 132 1.75 0.14 -8.52
C ALA A 132 3.13 -0.48 -8.22
N GLN A 133 4.11 -0.32 -9.11
CA GLN A 133 5.50 -0.75 -8.87
C GLN A 133 6.19 0.10 -7.81
N ALA A 134 5.99 1.42 -7.82
CA ALA A 134 6.52 2.33 -6.83
C ALA A 134 5.93 2.08 -5.44
N ASP A 135 4.61 1.88 -5.35
CA ASP A 135 3.95 1.49 -4.09
C ASP A 135 4.45 0.14 -3.54
N ALA A 136 4.67 -0.85 -4.42
CA ALA A 136 5.20 -2.16 -4.03
C ALA A 136 6.66 -2.07 -3.56
N PHE A 137 7.48 -1.28 -4.25
CA PHE A 137 8.87 -1.02 -3.86
C PHE A 137 8.90 -0.31 -2.50
N ALA A 138 8.11 0.76 -2.33
CA ALA A 138 8.04 1.56 -1.11
C ALA A 138 7.63 0.70 0.09
N ALA A 139 6.59 -0.12 -0.05
CA ALA A 139 6.20 -1.05 1.01
C ALA A 139 7.35 -2.02 1.36
N THR A 140 8.03 -2.58 0.35
CA THR A 140 9.06 -3.61 0.58
C THR A 140 10.33 -3.03 1.20
N ILE A 141 10.80 -1.87 0.72
CA ILE A 141 12.02 -1.25 1.25
C ILE A 141 11.82 -0.82 2.71
N ILE A 142 10.61 -0.41 3.08
CA ILE A 142 10.28 0.03 4.44
C ILE A 142 10.20 -1.14 5.43
N TYR A 143 9.53 -2.24 5.04
CA TYR A 143 9.27 -3.37 5.95
C TYR A 143 10.38 -4.43 5.97
N GLY A 144 11.05 -4.70 4.85
CA GLY A 144 11.87 -5.92 4.70
C GLY A 144 11.01 -7.19 4.58
N ASP A 145 11.64 -8.33 4.27
CA ASP A 145 10.94 -9.58 3.98
C ASP A 145 10.63 -10.45 5.22
N ASP A 146 11.58 -10.64 6.13
CA ASP A 146 11.54 -11.86 6.97
C ASP A 146 10.54 -11.81 8.14
N ALA A 147 10.46 -10.68 8.86
CA ALA A 147 9.58 -10.59 10.03
C ALA A 147 8.11 -10.28 9.69
N PHE A 148 7.86 -9.55 8.59
CA PHE A 148 6.49 -9.14 8.26
C PHE A 148 5.65 -10.33 7.77
N GLY A 149 6.22 -11.20 6.93
CA GLY A 149 5.50 -12.33 6.36
C GLY A 149 4.94 -13.29 7.40
N LEU A 150 5.71 -13.58 8.46
CA LEU A 150 5.26 -14.41 9.59
C LEU A 150 4.09 -13.73 10.34
N ASN A 151 4.26 -12.45 10.66
CA ASN A 151 3.30 -11.67 11.43
C ASN A 151 1.94 -11.48 10.69
N VAL A 152 1.92 -11.54 9.36
CA VAL A 152 0.67 -11.46 8.57
C VAL A 152 -0.34 -12.51 9.01
N PHE A 153 0.08 -13.77 9.16
CA PHE A 153 -0.82 -14.86 9.54
C PHE A 153 -1.05 -14.92 11.05
N GLU A 154 -0.02 -14.67 11.86
CA GLU A 154 -0.14 -14.63 13.32
C GLU A 154 -1.12 -13.55 13.82
N HIS A 155 -1.25 -12.45 13.06
CA HIS A 155 -2.21 -11.40 13.37
C HIS A 155 -3.53 -11.50 12.62
N GLY A 156 -3.72 -12.52 11.78
CA GLY A 156 -4.98 -12.81 11.12
C GLY A 156 -5.31 -11.85 9.98
N LEU A 157 -4.28 -11.42 9.23
CA LEU A 157 -4.39 -10.43 8.15
C LEU A 157 -4.86 -9.04 8.61
N ASP A 158 -4.66 -8.67 9.88
CA ASP A 158 -5.16 -7.42 10.48
C ASP A 158 -4.27 -6.20 10.18
N PRO A 159 -4.60 -5.35 9.20
CA PRO A 159 -3.76 -4.22 8.82
C PRO A 159 -3.73 -3.12 9.88
N ILE A 160 -4.74 -3.02 10.75
CA ILE A 160 -4.72 -2.04 11.85
C ILE A 160 -3.65 -2.47 12.86
N ARG A 161 -3.66 -3.75 13.24
CA ARG A 161 -2.67 -4.28 14.19
C ARG A 161 -1.27 -4.27 13.62
N LEU A 162 -1.10 -4.71 12.37
CA LEU A 162 0.19 -4.71 11.68
C LEU A 162 0.70 -3.29 11.48
N GLY A 163 -0.16 -2.35 11.06
CA GLY A 163 0.19 -0.94 10.98
C GLY A 163 0.71 -0.40 12.31
N LYS A 164 0.00 -0.63 13.42
CA LYS A 164 0.46 -0.23 14.76
C LYS A 164 1.76 -0.92 15.17
N MET A 165 1.90 -2.22 14.94
CA MET A 165 3.09 -3.00 15.30
C MET A 165 4.36 -2.44 14.66
N TYR A 166 4.26 -2.01 13.40
CA TYR A 166 5.40 -1.49 12.67
C TYR A 166 5.45 0.04 12.62
N ASN A 167 4.52 0.73 13.27
CA ASN A 167 4.33 2.19 13.20
C ASN A 167 4.19 2.68 11.75
N ARG A 168 3.23 2.12 11.01
CA ARG A 168 2.97 2.37 9.59
C ARG A 168 1.49 2.50 9.28
N SER A 169 1.21 3.17 8.16
CA SER A 169 -0.16 3.40 7.72
C SER A 169 -0.86 2.08 7.36
N TYR A 170 -2.18 2.04 7.58
CA TYR A 170 -3.01 0.88 7.24
C TYR A 170 -2.99 0.55 5.76
N ARG A 171 -2.81 1.57 4.91
CA ARG A 171 -2.61 1.40 3.47
C ARG A 171 -1.32 0.65 3.18
N THR A 172 -0.21 1.08 3.76
CA THR A 172 1.08 0.40 3.58
C THR A 172 1.03 -1.03 4.12
N ALA A 173 0.38 -1.24 5.28
CA ALA A 173 0.17 -2.58 5.84
C ALA A 173 -0.67 -3.48 4.90
N LEU A 174 -1.79 -2.99 4.37
CA LEU A 174 -2.63 -3.72 3.39
C LEU A 174 -1.85 -4.07 2.12
N THR A 175 -1.13 -3.11 1.53
CA THR A 175 -0.27 -3.35 0.37
C THR A 175 0.72 -4.48 0.68
N ARG A 176 1.34 -4.46 1.85
CA ARG A 176 2.33 -5.47 2.23
C ARG A 176 1.71 -6.84 2.53
N ILE A 177 0.52 -6.91 3.14
CA ILE A 177 -0.24 -8.15 3.34
C ILE A 177 -0.48 -8.82 1.99
N ILE A 178 -1.03 -8.08 1.02
CA ILE A 178 -1.33 -8.59 -0.32
C ILE A 178 -0.11 -9.17 -1.02
N ARG A 179 1.03 -8.48 -0.90
CA ARG A 179 2.29 -8.93 -1.49
C ARG A 179 2.78 -10.23 -0.86
N ASN A 180 2.67 -10.39 0.47
CA ASN A 180 3.00 -11.64 1.13
C ASN A 180 2.04 -12.78 0.75
N LEU A 181 0.74 -12.51 0.64
CA LEU A 181 -0.24 -13.48 0.16
C LEU A 181 0.04 -13.91 -1.28
N ALA A 182 0.55 -13.00 -2.12
CA ALA A 182 0.99 -13.33 -3.47
C ALA A 182 2.24 -14.23 -3.50
N LYS A 183 3.03 -14.34 -2.44
CA LYS A 183 4.19 -15.26 -2.39
C LYS A 183 3.81 -16.70 -2.07
N LEU A 184 2.60 -16.93 -1.56
CA LEU A 184 2.17 -18.28 -1.21
C LEU A 184 2.08 -19.19 -2.45
N PRO A 185 2.44 -20.48 -2.32
CA PRO A 185 2.25 -21.47 -3.38
C PRO A 185 0.77 -21.67 -3.73
N ARG A 186 -0.10 -21.62 -2.70
CA ARG A 186 -1.55 -21.69 -2.87
C ARG A 186 -2.11 -20.35 -3.31
N ARG A 187 -3.03 -20.35 -4.28
CA ARG A 187 -3.80 -19.16 -4.66
C ARG A 187 -4.70 -18.76 -3.49
N PHE A 188 -4.28 -17.74 -2.75
CA PHE A 188 -5.05 -17.15 -1.66
C PHE A 188 -5.82 -15.94 -2.17
N THR A 189 -7.13 -15.93 -1.95
CA THR A 189 -7.98 -14.86 -2.45
C THR A 189 -8.17 -13.80 -1.38
N PHE A 190 -7.83 -12.56 -1.69
CA PHE A 190 -7.89 -11.45 -0.75
C PHE A 190 -8.29 -10.15 -1.43
N TRP A 191 -9.23 -9.45 -0.81
CA TRP A 191 -9.56 -8.07 -1.09
C TRP A 191 -9.53 -7.23 0.18
N GLY A 192 -9.06 -5.99 0.05
CA GLY A 192 -9.05 -5.00 1.10
C GLY A 192 -9.60 -3.67 0.59
N ALA A 193 -10.23 -2.90 1.47
CA ALA A 193 -10.58 -1.52 1.22
C ALA A 193 -10.37 -0.68 2.47
N ILE A 194 -10.06 0.61 2.26
CA ILE A 194 -10.06 1.62 3.31
C ILE A 194 -11.14 2.63 2.96
N TYR A 195 -11.97 2.97 3.93
CA TYR A 195 -12.95 4.05 3.83
C TYR A 195 -12.66 5.11 4.88
N GLU A 196 -12.68 6.37 4.48
CA GLU A 196 -12.35 7.51 5.31
C GLU A 196 -13.60 8.33 5.60
N ILE A 197 -13.76 8.69 6.88
CA ILE A 197 -14.73 9.67 7.34
C ILE A 197 -14.04 11.01 7.31
N ARG A 198 -14.52 11.92 6.45
CA ARG A 198 -13.91 13.22 6.27
C ARG A 198 -14.95 14.33 6.31
N LYS A 199 -14.53 15.51 6.78
CA LYS A 199 -15.41 16.68 6.87
C LYS A 199 -15.83 17.22 5.49
N ASP A 200 -15.03 16.97 4.46
CA ASP A 200 -15.32 17.36 3.07
C ASP A 200 -16.24 16.37 2.34
N VAL A 201 -16.74 15.33 3.02
CA VAL A 201 -17.60 14.30 2.43
C VAL A 201 -19.04 14.52 2.93
N PRO A 202 -20.05 14.47 2.04
CA PRO A 202 -21.45 14.59 2.44
C PRO A 202 -21.86 13.56 3.49
N GLU A 203 -22.81 13.93 4.35
CA GLU A 203 -23.41 12.99 5.31
C GLU A 203 -24.00 11.77 4.59
N GLY A 204 -23.84 10.58 5.17
CA GLY A 204 -24.29 9.33 4.56
C GLY A 204 -23.30 8.73 3.56
N PHE A 205 -22.14 9.35 3.33
CA PHE A 205 -21.10 8.83 2.44
C PHE A 205 -19.75 8.68 3.14
N LEU A 206 -18.90 7.81 2.57
CA LEU A 206 -17.50 7.65 2.92
C LEU A 206 -16.64 7.89 1.68
N ARG A 207 -15.42 8.39 1.86
CA ARG A 207 -14.45 8.47 0.75
C ARG A 207 -13.62 7.19 0.71
N SER A 208 -13.54 6.54 -0.43
CA SER A 208 -12.66 5.37 -0.61
C SER A 208 -11.18 5.79 -0.64
N GLY A 209 -10.38 5.19 0.24
CA GLY A 209 -8.92 5.24 0.23
C GLY A 209 -8.28 4.32 -0.81
N GLY A 210 -9.09 3.52 -1.52
CA GLY A 210 -8.67 2.59 -2.56
C GLY A 210 -9.03 1.14 -2.23
N ALA A 211 -9.14 0.35 -3.30
CA ALA A 211 -9.28 -1.09 -3.25
C ALA A 211 -7.93 -1.77 -3.45
N PHE A 212 -7.71 -2.86 -2.72
CA PHE A 212 -6.49 -3.63 -2.74
C PHE A 212 -6.84 -5.10 -3.00
N ARG A 213 -6.09 -5.78 -3.86
CA ARG A 213 -6.36 -7.18 -4.23
C ARG A 213 -5.09 -7.98 -4.49
N ASN A 214 -5.14 -9.30 -4.31
CA ASN A 214 -4.04 -10.17 -4.69
C ASN A 214 -3.84 -10.19 -6.22
N PRO A 215 -2.67 -9.81 -6.76
CA PRO A 215 -2.41 -9.78 -8.20
C PRO A 215 -2.39 -11.17 -8.85
N LYS A 216 -2.18 -12.26 -8.09
CA LYS A 216 -2.21 -13.64 -8.63
C LYS A 216 -3.62 -14.18 -8.85
N PHE A 217 -4.65 -13.39 -8.57
CA PHE A 217 -6.03 -13.77 -8.81
C PHE A 217 -6.40 -13.51 -10.28
N ASP A 218 -6.55 -14.59 -11.03
CA ASP A 218 -6.93 -14.54 -12.44
C ASP A 218 -8.40 -14.12 -12.60
N HIS A 219 -8.61 -12.93 -13.16
CA HIS A 219 -9.91 -12.36 -13.46
C HIS A 219 -10.77 -13.23 -14.38
N LYS A 220 -10.14 -14.08 -15.20
CA LYS A 220 -10.85 -14.91 -16.18
C LYS A 220 -11.44 -16.19 -15.59
N SER A 221 -11.00 -16.62 -14.41
CA SER A 221 -11.41 -17.92 -13.85
C SER A 221 -12.26 -17.84 -12.58
N ARG A 222 -12.32 -16.71 -11.86
CA ARG A 222 -13.03 -16.62 -10.56
C ARG A 222 -13.72 -15.27 -10.25
N GLY A 223 -14.21 -14.56 -11.27
CA GLY A 223 -15.13 -13.43 -11.11
C GLY A 223 -14.48 -12.05 -10.96
N MET A 224 -15.21 -11.02 -11.39
CA MET A 224 -14.81 -9.62 -11.23
C MET A 224 -14.82 -9.22 -9.75
N MET A 225 -13.91 -8.32 -9.37
CA MET A 225 -13.91 -7.69 -8.04
C MET A 225 -15.32 -7.16 -7.76
N PRO A 226 -15.88 -7.36 -6.55
CA PRO A 226 -17.16 -6.76 -6.21
C PRO A 226 -17.00 -5.23 -6.16
N ASN A 227 -17.16 -4.57 -7.31
CA ASN A 227 -16.99 -3.12 -7.42
C ASN A 227 -17.94 -2.37 -6.45
N ALA A 228 -19.07 -3.00 -6.10
CA ALA A 228 -20.02 -2.53 -5.09
C ALA A 228 -19.46 -2.48 -3.65
N LEU A 229 -18.41 -3.25 -3.33
CA LEU A 229 -17.74 -3.29 -2.01
C LEU A 229 -16.30 -2.78 -2.03
N PHE A 230 -15.71 -2.59 -3.20
CA PHE A 230 -14.30 -2.24 -3.34
C PHE A 230 -14.18 -1.10 -4.35
N ALA A 231 -14.58 0.09 -3.92
CA ALA A 231 -14.57 1.29 -4.77
C ALA A 231 -13.14 1.78 -5.05
N LYS A 232 -12.95 2.42 -6.21
CA LYS A 232 -11.66 3.06 -6.57
C LYS A 232 -11.33 4.20 -5.61
N ARG A 233 -10.05 4.53 -5.50
CA ARG A 233 -9.57 5.64 -4.66
C ARG A 233 -10.29 6.94 -5.03
N GLY A 234 -10.69 7.70 -4.03
CA GLY A 234 -11.35 8.99 -4.17
C GLY A 234 -12.86 8.92 -4.40
N GLN A 235 -13.41 7.76 -4.79
CA GLN A 235 -14.85 7.59 -5.00
C GLN A 235 -15.62 7.72 -3.69
N LEU A 236 -16.82 8.30 -3.77
CA LEU A 236 -17.76 8.33 -2.65
C LEU A 236 -18.56 7.03 -2.61
N VAL A 237 -18.70 6.46 -1.41
CA VAL A 237 -19.41 5.21 -1.18
C VAL A 237 -20.53 5.47 -0.17
N PRO A 238 -21.80 5.15 -0.51
CA PRO A 238 -22.91 5.32 0.42
C PRO A 238 -22.75 4.39 1.63
N ILE A 239 -23.06 4.89 2.82
CA ILE A 239 -23.04 4.12 4.06
C ILE A 239 -24.23 3.15 4.07
N LYS A 240 -23.99 1.95 3.55
CA LYS A 240 -24.96 0.83 3.61
C LYS A 240 -25.09 0.27 5.02
N ASN A 241 -26.13 -0.54 5.23
CA ASN A 241 -26.49 -1.09 6.55
C ASN A 241 -25.34 -1.76 7.31
N HIS A 242 -24.45 -2.50 6.65
CA HIS A 242 -23.30 -3.13 7.32
C HIS A 242 -22.25 -2.10 7.79
N LEU A 243 -21.92 -1.10 6.97
CA LEU A 243 -21.03 -0.01 7.39
C LEU A 243 -21.70 0.85 8.47
N LYS A 244 -23.00 1.14 8.32
CA LYS A 244 -23.80 1.88 9.30
C LYS A 244 -23.75 1.20 10.66
N ARG A 245 -24.02 -0.11 10.73
CA ARG A 245 -23.96 -0.89 11.98
C ARG A 245 -22.58 -0.82 12.65
N CYS A 246 -21.52 -0.95 11.87
CA CYS A 246 -20.14 -0.85 12.39
C CYS A 246 -19.88 0.54 13.01
N LEU A 247 -20.34 1.60 12.34
CA LEU A 247 -20.18 2.98 12.80
C LEU A 247 -21.02 3.29 14.04
N THR A 248 -22.31 2.95 14.03
CA THR A 248 -23.23 3.29 15.12
C THR A 248 -22.93 2.52 16.40
N GLN A 249 -22.48 1.26 16.28
CA GLN A 249 -22.17 0.43 17.45
C GLN A 249 -20.70 0.54 17.88
N ASN A 250 -19.88 1.28 17.13
CA ASN A 250 -18.46 1.43 17.37
C ASN A 250 -17.72 0.08 17.55
N ARG A 251 -18.13 -0.93 16.77
CA ARG A 251 -17.69 -2.33 16.95
C ARG A 251 -17.34 -2.96 15.61
N SER A 252 -16.31 -3.80 15.61
CA SER A 252 -15.97 -4.61 14.43
C SER A 252 -17.11 -5.56 14.08
N LEU A 253 -17.35 -5.75 12.78
CA LEU A 253 -18.32 -6.72 12.25
C LEU A 253 -17.59 -7.84 11.53
N TYR A 254 -18.12 -9.05 11.64
CA TYR A 254 -17.70 -10.21 10.89
C TYR A 254 -18.92 -10.81 10.20
N ILE A 255 -18.88 -10.83 8.87
CA ILE A 255 -19.88 -11.46 8.03
C ILE A 255 -19.28 -12.79 7.59
N GLU A 256 -19.84 -13.89 8.07
CA GLU A 256 -19.31 -15.22 7.76
C GLU A 256 -19.55 -15.59 6.30
N THR A 257 -20.75 -15.31 5.80
CA THR A 257 -21.16 -15.61 4.43
C THR A 257 -21.78 -14.38 3.78
N LEU A 258 -21.06 -13.77 2.85
CA LEU A 258 -21.57 -12.71 1.98
C LEU A 258 -21.95 -13.30 0.60
N THR A 259 -23.20 -13.10 0.19
CA THR A 259 -23.78 -13.51 -1.10
C THR A 259 -24.40 -12.31 -1.84
N GLY A 260 -25.08 -12.51 -2.97
CA GLY A 260 -25.84 -11.43 -3.65
C GLY A 260 -24.97 -10.52 -4.51
N LEU A 261 -23.85 -11.06 -4.99
CA LEU A 261 -23.06 -10.49 -6.05
C LEU A 261 -23.08 -11.57 -7.13
N ASP A 262 -23.59 -11.28 -8.33
CA ASP A 262 -23.95 -12.27 -9.37
C ASP A 262 -22.91 -13.36 -9.65
N TYR A 263 -21.62 -13.09 -9.39
CA TYR A 263 -20.51 -14.01 -9.56
C TYR A 263 -20.16 -14.87 -8.33
N TRP A 264 -20.64 -14.53 -7.15
CA TRP A 264 -20.17 -15.04 -5.85
C TRP A 264 -21.15 -15.97 -5.15
N GLU A 265 -22.31 -16.27 -5.74
CA GLU A 265 -23.19 -17.34 -5.23
C GLU A 265 -22.46 -18.69 -5.15
N LYS A 266 -21.55 -18.96 -6.10
CA LYS A 266 -20.71 -20.17 -6.12
C LYS A 266 -19.45 -20.08 -5.24
N TYR A 267 -19.10 -18.87 -4.80
CA TYR A 267 -17.85 -18.58 -4.08
C TYR A 267 -18.12 -17.59 -2.93
N PRO A 268 -18.81 -17.99 -1.86
CA PRO A 268 -19.17 -17.07 -0.79
C PRO A 268 -17.93 -16.43 -0.17
N LEU A 269 -18.04 -15.16 0.22
CA LEU A 269 -16.97 -14.41 0.87
C LEU A 269 -17.18 -14.35 2.38
N SER A 270 -16.10 -14.43 3.15
CA SER A 270 -16.06 -14.00 4.54
C SER A 270 -15.49 -12.60 4.62
N VAL A 271 -16.15 -11.70 5.37
CA VAL A 271 -15.79 -10.28 5.42
C VAL A 271 -15.60 -9.82 6.86
N VAL A 272 -14.50 -9.11 7.13
CA VAL A 272 -14.31 -8.40 8.38
C VAL A 272 -14.29 -6.90 8.13
N ILE A 273 -15.09 -6.16 8.88
CA ILE A 273 -15.14 -4.70 8.86
C ILE A 273 -14.65 -4.22 10.22
N ARG A 274 -13.59 -3.41 10.24
CA ARG A 274 -13.01 -2.87 11.47
C ARG A 274 -13.04 -1.35 11.47
N PRO A 275 -13.61 -0.72 12.52
CA PRO A 275 -13.41 0.69 12.75
C PRO A 275 -12.01 0.93 13.30
N HIS A 276 -11.36 1.96 12.76
CA HIS A 276 -10.18 2.54 13.38
C HIS A 276 -10.61 3.68 14.30
N LEU A 277 -10.16 3.64 15.55
CA LEU A 277 -10.47 4.63 16.57
C LEU A 277 -9.33 5.63 16.71
N SER A 278 -9.64 6.88 16.44
CA SER A 278 -8.81 8.04 16.75
C SER A 278 -9.28 8.71 18.06
N ALA A 279 -8.55 9.70 18.54
CA ALA A 279 -8.97 10.54 19.67
C ALA A 279 -10.31 11.27 19.41
N LYS A 280 -10.71 11.42 18.15
CA LYS A 280 -11.96 12.09 17.74
C LYS A 280 -13.09 11.10 17.43
N GLY A 281 -12.90 9.81 17.73
CA GLY A 281 -13.82 8.73 17.35
C GLY A 281 -13.37 7.99 16.09
N ILE A 282 -14.31 7.34 15.41
CA ILE A 282 -14.02 6.58 14.18
C ILE A 282 -13.65 7.56 13.07
N ASP A 283 -12.46 7.42 12.50
CA ASP A 283 -12.01 8.22 11.35
C ASP A 283 -11.90 7.38 10.06
N ARG A 284 -11.80 6.06 10.19
CA ARG A 284 -11.66 5.13 9.08
C ARG A 284 -12.33 3.79 9.36
N LEU A 285 -12.78 3.14 8.29
CA LEU A 285 -13.22 1.74 8.28
C LEU A 285 -12.30 0.95 7.37
N ILE A 286 -11.78 -0.17 7.87
CA ILE A 286 -11.02 -1.12 7.07
C ILE A 286 -11.88 -2.33 6.79
N VAL A 287 -12.02 -2.69 5.52
CA VAL A 287 -12.77 -3.87 5.08
C VAL A 287 -11.81 -4.87 4.49
N ILE A 288 -11.95 -6.13 4.89
CA ILE A 288 -11.19 -7.26 4.35
C ILE A 288 -12.19 -8.33 3.94
N ALA A 289 -12.05 -8.86 2.73
CA ALA A 289 -12.80 -10.02 2.28
C ALA A 289 -11.86 -11.10 1.76
N ILE A 290 -12.17 -12.34 2.08
CA ILE A 290 -11.51 -13.55 1.56
C ILE A 290 -12.58 -14.58 1.20
N LEU A 291 -12.20 -15.64 0.49
CA LEU A 291 -13.12 -16.76 0.25
C LEU A 291 -13.49 -17.44 1.58
N LYS A 292 -14.73 -17.90 1.71
CA LYS A 292 -15.21 -18.57 2.93
C LYS A 292 -14.37 -19.81 3.29
N GLU A 293 -13.90 -20.56 2.29
CA GLU A 293 -12.98 -21.69 2.50
C GLU A 293 -11.63 -21.30 3.12
N ASP A 294 -11.23 -20.03 2.96
CA ASP A 294 -9.97 -19.49 3.46
C ASP A 294 -10.09 -18.82 4.83
N ASN A 295 -11.27 -18.85 5.44
CA ASN A 295 -11.62 -18.14 6.68
C ASN A 295 -10.67 -18.42 7.87
N SER A 296 -9.99 -19.57 7.89
CA SER A 296 -8.96 -19.88 8.89
C SER A 296 -7.87 -18.80 8.98
N ALA A 297 -7.57 -18.09 7.88
CA ALA A 297 -6.60 -16.99 7.86
C ALA A 297 -7.07 -15.75 8.66
N LEU A 298 -8.37 -15.56 8.87
CA LEU A 298 -8.92 -14.46 9.68
C LEU A 298 -9.06 -14.82 11.16
N ARG A 299 -8.85 -16.09 11.53
CA ARG A 299 -9.14 -16.62 12.88
C ARG A 299 -8.53 -15.78 13.99
N GLN A 300 -7.25 -15.42 13.86
CA GLN A 300 -6.55 -14.62 14.87
C GLN A 300 -7.13 -13.21 15.00
N GLN A 301 -7.55 -12.59 13.90
CA GLN A 301 -8.23 -11.30 13.91
C GLN A 301 -9.61 -11.42 14.56
N ILE A 302 -10.39 -12.45 14.23
CA ILE A 302 -11.73 -12.68 14.79
C ILE A 302 -11.67 -12.90 16.31
N LEU A 303 -10.80 -13.80 16.77
CA LEU A 303 -10.64 -14.11 18.20
C LEU A 303 -10.25 -12.87 19.02
N ARG A 304 -9.33 -12.06 18.49
CA ARG A 304 -8.83 -10.86 19.16
C ARG A 304 -9.85 -9.73 19.16
N CYS A 305 -10.50 -9.49 18.02
CA CYS A 305 -11.40 -8.35 17.87
C CYS A 305 -12.80 -8.61 18.43
N ARG A 306 -13.16 -9.89 18.65
CA ARG A 306 -14.49 -10.33 19.08
C ARG A 306 -15.60 -9.58 18.34
N PRO A 307 -15.58 -9.60 16.99
CA PRO A 307 -16.52 -8.85 16.19
C PRO A 307 -17.96 -9.34 16.43
N MET A 308 -18.93 -8.49 16.17
CA MET A 308 -20.32 -8.96 16.05
C MET A 308 -20.42 -9.83 14.80
N THR A 309 -20.92 -11.05 14.96
CA THR A 309 -21.01 -12.02 13.87
C THR A 309 -22.38 -11.94 13.19
N ILE A 310 -22.36 -11.94 11.87
CA ILE A 310 -23.52 -12.03 11.00
C ILE A 310 -23.29 -13.28 10.14
N GLU A 311 -24.09 -14.32 10.34
CA GLU A 311 -23.89 -15.63 9.67
C GLU A 311 -24.02 -15.52 8.16
N LYS A 312 -25.04 -14.81 7.69
CA LYS A 312 -25.29 -14.58 6.27
C LYS A 312 -25.73 -13.16 6.02
N TRP A 313 -25.15 -12.54 5.00
CA TRP A 313 -25.57 -11.25 4.47
C TRP A 313 -25.73 -11.35 2.96
N ASP A 314 -26.92 -11.02 2.48
CA ASP A 314 -27.17 -10.94 1.04
C ASP A 314 -27.03 -9.50 0.57
N GLN A 315 -26.19 -9.28 -0.45
CA GLN A 315 -25.84 -7.95 -0.93
C GLN A 315 -26.65 -7.50 -2.15
N THR A 316 -27.63 -8.30 -2.57
CA THR A 316 -28.51 -8.06 -3.71
C THR A 316 -29.14 -6.67 -3.55
N ILE A 317 -28.83 -5.78 -4.49
CA ILE A 317 -29.49 -4.48 -4.69
C ILE A 317 -30.50 -4.68 -5.79
#